data_AF-I2NN68-F1
#
_entry.id   AF-I2NN68-F1
#
_cell.length_a   1.000
_cell.length_b   1.000
_cell.length_c   1.000
_cell.angle_alpha   90.00
_cell.angle_beta   90.00
_cell.angle_gamma   90.00
#
_symmetry.space_group_name_H-M   'P 1'
#
loop_
_entity.id
_entity.type
_entity.pdbx_description
1 polymer ?
#
loop_
_entity_poly.entity_id
_entity_poly.type
_entity_poly.pdbx_seq_one_letter_code
_entity_poly.pdbx_strand_id
1 'polypeptide(L)'
;MLLASLCTLFLCSCERSVQDTVQETFGEELRGHFISSATAICVEKAPKSSAIPSDTIQQICSCASEKTADQISIDDMSKLIGGEVGGELKTKIKQSAVECAKEMIGAASAPSSKK
;
A
#
# COMPACT_ATOMS: atom_id res chain seq x y z
N MET A 1 49.05 -12.33 3.59
CA MET A 1 47.73 -12.88 3.98
C MET A 1 46.79 -11.87 4.65
N LEU A 2 47.25 -10.75 5.20
CA LEU A 2 46.37 -9.72 5.79
C LEU A 2 45.49 -8.96 4.77
N LEU A 3 45.99 -8.71 3.55
CA LEU A 3 45.25 -7.98 2.51
C LEU A 3 43.98 -8.71 2.02
N ALA A 4 44.00 -10.04 1.95
CA ALA A 4 42.84 -10.83 1.51
C ALA A 4 41.70 -10.82 2.53
N SER A 5 42.02 -10.74 3.83
CA SER A 5 41.02 -10.71 4.92
C SER A 5 40.34 -9.34 5.07
N LEU A 6 40.98 -8.26 4.61
CA LEU A 6 40.40 -6.91 4.57
C LEU A 6 39.47 -6.74 3.35
N CYS A 7 39.80 -7.36 2.20
CA CYS A 7 38.93 -7.36 1.02
C CYS A 7 37.59 -8.06 1.27
N THR A 8 37.57 -9.19 1.98
CA THR A 8 36.31 -9.90 2.29
C THR A 8 35.43 -9.13 3.26
N LEU A 9 36.00 -8.46 4.26
CA LEU A 9 35.23 -7.62 5.19
C LEU A 9 34.62 -6.40 4.50
N PHE A 10 35.36 -5.77 3.58
CA PHE A 10 34.88 -4.60 2.83
C PHE A 10 33.82 -4.98 1.79
N LEU A 11 33.95 -6.15 1.13
CA LEU A 11 32.96 -6.65 0.18
C LEU A 11 31.67 -7.13 0.86
N CYS A 12 31.75 -7.78 2.04
CA CYS A 12 30.55 -8.16 2.79
C CYS A 12 29.73 -6.96 3.27
N SER A 13 30.38 -5.84 3.62
CA SER A 13 29.66 -4.60 3.95
C SER A 13 28.96 -4.00 2.72
N CYS A 14 29.60 -4.10 1.55
CA CYS A 14 29.02 -3.61 0.29
C CYS A 14 27.83 -4.49 -0.16
N GLU A 15 27.92 -5.82 -0.04
CA GLU A 15 26.83 -6.75 -0.34
C GLU A 15 25.59 -6.47 0.52
N ARG A 16 25.79 -6.19 1.82
CA ARG A 16 24.67 -5.88 2.71
C ARG A 16 24.04 -4.53 2.39
N SER A 17 24.85 -3.48 2.23
CA SER A 17 24.36 -2.15 1.85
C SER A 17 23.62 -2.16 0.51
N VAL A 18 24.14 -2.89 -0.49
CA VAL A 18 23.46 -3.06 -1.78
C VAL A 18 22.16 -3.84 -1.62
N GLN A 19 22.14 -4.91 -0.83
CA GLN A 19 20.94 -5.71 -0.60
C GLN A 19 19.84 -4.93 0.13
N ASP A 20 20.20 -4.13 1.14
CA ASP A 20 19.27 -3.25 1.85
C ASP A 20 18.70 -2.17 0.91
N THR A 21 19.55 -1.45 0.15
CA THR A 21 19.09 -0.43 -0.80
C THR A 21 18.21 -0.99 -1.92
N VAL A 22 18.55 -2.18 -2.43
CA VAL A 22 17.73 -2.86 -3.43
C VAL A 22 16.38 -3.26 -2.83
N GLN A 23 16.37 -3.84 -1.62
CA GLN A 23 15.13 -4.23 -0.97
C GLN A 23 14.22 -3.02 -0.68
N GLU A 24 14.78 -1.89 -0.25
CA GLU A 24 14.02 -0.65 -0.06
C GLU A 24 13.45 -0.12 -1.38
N THR A 25 14.27 -0.01 -2.43
CA THR A 25 13.85 0.52 -3.74
C THR A 25 12.75 -0.34 -4.37
N PHE A 26 12.95 -1.67 -4.38
CA PHE A 26 11.92 -2.61 -4.86
C PHE A 26 10.67 -2.56 -3.99
N GLY A 27 10.84 -2.39 -2.67
CA GLY A 27 9.73 -2.28 -1.74
C GLY A 27 8.86 -1.05 -2.01
N GLU A 28 9.47 0.11 -2.21
CA GLU A 28 8.77 1.35 -2.56
C GLU A 28 8.05 1.24 -3.90
N GLU A 29 8.70 0.68 -4.91
CA GLU A 29 8.11 0.52 -6.25
C GLU A 29 6.95 -0.49 -6.24
N LEU A 30 7.11 -1.61 -5.53
CA LEU A 30 6.04 -2.59 -5.33
C LEU A 30 4.86 -1.98 -4.57
N ARG A 31 5.13 -1.22 -3.51
CA ARG A 31 4.12 -0.51 -2.73
C ARG A 31 3.36 0.49 -3.62
N GLY A 32 4.07 1.29 -4.41
CA GLY A 32 3.45 2.23 -5.35
C GLY A 32 2.58 1.53 -6.39
N HIS A 33 3.09 0.46 -7.00
CA HIS A 33 2.34 -0.33 -7.98
C HIS A 33 1.12 -1.02 -7.37
N PHE A 34 1.24 -1.55 -6.14
CA PHE A 34 0.13 -2.12 -5.38
C PHE A 34 -0.96 -1.07 -5.14
N ILE A 35 -0.60 0.11 -4.61
CA ILE A 35 -1.57 1.18 -4.33
C ILE A 35 -2.29 1.62 -5.60
N SER A 36 -1.54 1.85 -6.68
CA SER A 36 -2.12 2.25 -7.97
C SER A 36 -3.08 1.19 -8.52
N SER A 37 -2.67 -0.08 -8.53
CA SER A 37 -3.47 -1.18 -9.06
C SER A 37 -4.72 -1.43 -8.22
N ALA A 38 -4.57 -1.48 -6.89
CA ALA A 38 -5.69 -1.67 -5.96
C ALA A 38 -6.69 -0.52 -6.05
N THR A 39 -6.23 0.72 -6.18
CA THR A 39 -7.08 1.90 -6.36
C THR A 39 -7.88 1.81 -7.65
N ALA A 40 -7.23 1.49 -8.77
CA ALA A 40 -7.89 1.37 -10.07
C ALA A 40 -8.98 0.28 -10.05
N ILE A 41 -8.66 -0.90 -9.49
CA ILE A 41 -9.64 -2.00 -9.36
C ILE A 41 -10.79 -1.60 -8.44
N CYS A 42 -10.50 -0.95 -7.32
CA CYS A 42 -11.53 -0.48 -6.39
C CYS A 42 -12.48 0.50 -7.08
N VAL A 43 -11.97 1.48 -7.83
CA VAL A 43 -12.79 2.45 -8.59
C VAL A 43 -13.62 1.75 -9.67
N GLU A 44 -13.03 0.79 -10.40
CA GLU A 44 -13.74 0.03 -11.44
C GLU A 44 -14.91 -0.79 -10.86
N LYS A 45 -14.69 -1.43 -9.71
CA LYS A 45 -15.66 -2.28 -9.02
C LYS A 45 -16.61 -1.52 -8.10
N ALA A 46 -16.34 -0.25 -7.81
CA ALA A 46 -17.17 0.56 -6.94
C ALA A 46 -18.61 0.62 -7.48
N PRO A 47 -19.62 0.63 -6.59
CA PRO A 47 -21.00 0.74 -7.01
C PRO A 47 -21.19 2.07 -7.74
N LYS A 48 -21.50 2.01 -9.04
CA LYS A 48 -21.75 3.18 -9.91
C LYS A 48 -23.09 3.88 -9.61
N SER A 49 -23.55 3.80 -8.36
CA SER A 49 -24.78 4.43 -7.91
C SER A 49 -24.64 5.94 -7.96
N SER A 50 -25.69 6.63 -8.42
CA SER A 50 -25.71 8.10 -8.60
C SER A 50 -25.53 8.92 -7.32
N ALA A 51 -25.45 8.26 -6.15
CA ALA A 51 -25.39 8.92 -4.85
C ALA A 51 -23.98 9.34 -4.40
N ILE A 52 -22.91 8.76 -4.97
CA ILE A 52 -21.53 9.05 -4.58
C ILE A 52 -20.77 9.60 -5.79
N PRO A 53 -20.20 10.82 -5.73
CA PRO A 53 -19.43 11.36 -6.83
C PRO A 53 -18.15 10.55 -7.07
N SER A 54 -17.76 10.45 -8.34
CA SER A 54 -16.58 9.67 -8.76
C SER A 54 -15.30 10.09 -8.03
N ASP A 55 -15.13 11.38 -7.75
CA ASP A 55 -14.00 11.89 -6.96
C ASP A 55 -13.97 11.30 -5.55
N THR A 56 -15.12 11.22 -4.87
CA THR A 56 -15.21 10.62 -3.53
C THR A 56 -14.92 9.13 -3.57
N ILE A 57 -15.36 8.42 -4.62
CA ILE A 57 -15.02 7.00 -4.83
C ILE A 57 -13.50 6.85 -5.00
N GLN A 58 -12.88 7.68 -5.84
CA GLN A 58 -11.43 7.65 -6.07
C GLN A 58 -10.66 7.91 -4.78
N GLN A 59 -11.07 8.89 -3.97
CA GLN A 59 -10.39 9.17 -2.70
C GLN A 59 -10.58 8.05 -1.67
N ILE A 60 -11.77 7.45 -1.55
CA ILE A 60 -11.98 6.29 -0.67
C ILE A 60 -11.10 5.12 -1.10
N CYS A 61 -11.03 4.85 -2.41
CA CYS A 61 -10.23 3.77 -2.97
C CYS A 61 -8.72 4.00 -2.80
N SER A 62 -8.24 5.25 -2.96
CA SER A 62 -6.84 5.61 -2.68
C SER A 62 -6.52 5.38 -1.22
N CYS A 63 -7.32 5.95 -0.32
CA CYS A 63 -7.13 5.79 1.13
C CYS A 63 -7.10 4.32 1.53
N ALA A 64 -8.06 3.51 1.05
CA ALA A 64 -8.14 2.09 1.41
C ALA A 64 -6.89 1.33 0.92
N SER A 65 -6.38 1.67 -0.27
CA SER A 65 -5.19 1.07 -0.84
C SER A 65 -3.93 1.46 -0.08
N GLU A 66 -3.80 2.74 0.29
CA GLU A 66 -2.69 3.26 1.10
C GLU A 66 -2.67 2.64 2.51
N LYS A 67 -3.80 2.67 3.24
CA LYS A 67 -3.90 2.03 4.57
C LYS A 67 -3.65 0.54 4.53
N THR A 68 -4.08 -0.13 3.46
CA THR A 68 -3.78 -1.56 3.29
C THR A 68 -2.28 -1.74 3.13
N ALA A 69 -1.65 -0.94 2.26
CA ALA A 69 -0.22 -1.00 2.01
C ALA A 69 0.63 -0.72 3.27
N ASP A 70 0.17 0.16 4.15
CA ASP A 70 0.84 0.47 5.43
C ASP A 70 0.74 -0.66 6.45
N GLN A 71 -0.20 -1.58 6.29
CA GLN A 71 -0.47 -2.65 7.25
C GLN A 71 0.06 -4.02 6.82
N ILE A 72 0.62 -4.14 5.62
CA ILE A 72 1.08 -5.41 5.04
C ILE A 72 2.55 -5.33 4.65
N SER A 73 3.25 -6.45 4.71
CA SER A 73 4.68 -6.49 4.33
C SER A 73 4.84 -6.52 2.81
N ILE A 74 6.04 -6.23 2.30
CA ILE A 74 6.39 -6.41 0.87
C ILE A 74 6.15 -7.85 0.39
N ASP A 75 6.41 -8.84 1.25
CA ASP A 75 6.12 -10.25 0.98
C ASP A 75 4.62 -10.52 0.84
N ASP A 76 3.80 -9.91 1.70
CA ASP A 76 2.34 -9.98 1.59
C ASP A 76 1.86 -9.30 0.31
N MET A 77 2.34 -8.09 0.00
CA MET A 77 2.02 -7.39 -1.26
C MET A 77 2.30 -8.26 -2.49
N SER A 78 3.46 -8.92 -2.49
CA SER A 78 3.86 -9.84 -3.56
C SER A 78 2.89 -11.02 -3.69
N LYS A 79 2.44 -11.59 -2.56
CA LYS A 79 1.42 -12.66 -2.54
C LYS A 79 0.07 -12.18 -3.04
N LEU A 80 -0.38 -10.96 -2.72
CA LEU A 80 -1.63 -10.42 -3.28
C LEU A 80 -1.57 -10.30 -4.79
N ILE A 81 -0.45 -9.79 -5.30
CA ILE A 81 -0.23 -9.65 -6.74
C ILE A 81 -0.24 -11.03 -7.40
N GLY A 82 0.32 -12.05 -6.73
CA GLY A 82 0.25 -13.46 -7.13
C GLY A 82 -1.14 -14.11 -6.97
N GLY A 83 -2.13 -13.39 -6.41
CA GLY A 83 -3.50 -13.88 -6.22
C GLY A 83 -3.75 -14.63 -4.91
N GLU A 84 -2.77 -14.73 -4.02
CA GLU A 84 -2.93 -15.33 -2.70
C GLU A 84 -3.41 -14.28 -1.69
N VAL A 85 -4.66 -14.44 -1.22
CA VAL A 85 -5.24 -13.61 -0.17
C VAL A 85 -5.55 -14.47 1.06
N GLY A 86 -4.63 -14.45 2.03
CA GLY A 86 -4.81 -15.10 3.33
C GLY A 86 -5.91 -14.44 4.19
N GLY A 87 -6.37 -15.15 5.22
CA GLY A 87 -7.46 -14.68 6.08
C GLY A 87 -7.15 -13.42 6.90
N GLU A 88 -5.92 -13.30 7.40
CA GLU A 88 -5.46 -12.12 8.15
C GLU A 88 -5.42 -10.88 7.25
N LEU A 89 -4.83 -11.04 6.07
CA LEU A 89 -4.73 -10.00 5.06
C LEU A 89 -6.12 -9.51 4.59
N LYS A 90 -7.06 -10.44 4.33
CA LYS A 90 -8.46 -10.09 4.02
C LYS A 90 -9.09 -9.25 5.12
N THR A 91 -8.74 -9.50 6.37
CA THR A 91 -9.22 -8.72 7.52
C THR A 91 -8.63 -7.31 7.52
N LYS A 92 -7.32 -7.16 7.28
CA LYS A 92 -6.64 -5.86 7.17
C LYS A 92 -7.18 -4.99 6.03
N ILE A 93 -7.44 -5.60 4.86
CA ILE A 93 -8.07 -4.90 3.72
C ILE A 93 -9.45 -4.38 4.11
N LYS A 94 -10.28 -5.22 4.72
CA LYS A 94 -11.63 -4.83 5.16
C LYS A 94 -11.58 -3.71 6.20
N GLN A 95 -10.69 -3.81 7.18
CA GLN A 95 -10.54 -2.79 8.21
C GLN A 95 -10.10 -1.45 7.62
N SER A 96 -9.10 -1.46 6.73
CA SER A 96 -8.64 -0.27 6.00
C SER A 96 -9.75 0.40 5.20
N ALA A 97 -10.55 -0.39 4.48
CA ALA A 97 -11.69 0.12 3.72
C ALA A 97 -12.78 0.74 4.62
N VAL A 98 -13.07 0.14 5.77
CA VAL A 98 -14.05 0.66 6.73
C VAL A 98 -13.58 1.96 7.37
N GLU A 99 -12.29 2.04 7.76
CA GLU A 99 -11.71 3.26 8.32
C GLU A 99 -11.75 4.41 7.32
N CYS A 100 -11.31 4.17 6.09
CA CYS A 100 -11.35 5.18 5.02
C CYS A 100 -12.78 5.61 4.68
N ALA A 101 -13.72 4.66 4.61
CA ALA A 101 -15.12 5.01 4.41
C ALA A 101 -15.65 5.89 5.55
N LYS A 102 -15.28 5.59 6.81
CA LYS A 102 -15.69 6.39 7.97
C LYS A 102 -15.08 7.78 7.97
N GLU A 103 -13.80 7.92 7.66
CA GLU A 103 -13.10 9.21 7.56
C GLU A 103 -13.72 10.09 6.47
N MET A 104 -14.01 9.50 5.30
CA MET A 104 -14.53 10.27 4.15
C MET A 104 -16.03 10.56 4.22
N ILE A 105 -16.85 9.63 4.73
CA ILE A 105 -18.28 9.87 4.96
C ILE A 105 -18.48 10.80 6.17
N GLY A 106 -17.59 10.73 7.17
CA GLY A 106 -17.53 11.68 8.29
C GLY A 106 -17.16 13.10 7.85
N ALA A 107 -16.29 13.25 6.85
CA ALA A 107 -15.95 14.55 6.27
C ALA A 107 -17.09 15.13 5.40
N ALA A 108 -17.85 14.27 4.69
CA ALA A 108 -19.01 14.68 3.90
C ALA A 108 -20.24 15.09 4.75
N SER A 109 -20.24 14.78 6.05
CA SER A 109 -21.31 15.14 6.99
C SER A 109 -20.96 16.33 7.90
N ALA A 110 -19.84 17.01 7.66
CA ALA A 110 -19.67 18.37 8.17
C ALA A 110 -20.54 19.32 7.32
N PRO A 111 -21.64 19.89 7.85
CA PRO A 111 -22.32 20.97 7.16
C PRO A 111 -21.30 22.08 6.94
N SER A 112 -21.21 22.54 5.69
CA SER A 112 -20.61 23.81 5.33
C SER A 112 -21.14 24.86 6.30
N SER A 113 -20.36 25.17 7.34
CA SER A 113 -20.67 26.27 8.23
C SER A 113 -20.41 27.52 7.42
N LYS A 114 -21.50 28.09 6.89
CA LYS A 114 -21.57 29.48 6.46
C LYS A 114 -20.80 30.34 7.45
N LYS A 115 -19.82 31.09 6.96
CA LYS A 115 -19.62 32.46 7.42
C LYS A 115 -19.10 33.32 6.29
#